data_AF-A0A382IR86-F1
#
_entry.id   AF-A0A382IR86-F1
#
_cell.length_a   1.000
_cell.length_b   1.000
_cell.length_c   1.000
_cell.angle_alpha   90.00
_cell.angle_beta   90.00
_cell.angle_gamma   90.00
#
_symmetry.space_group_name_H-M   'P 1'
#
loop_
_entity.id
_entity.type
_entity.pdbx_description
1 polymer ?
#
loop_
_entity_poly.entity_id
_entity_poly.type
_entity_poly.pdbx_seq_one_letter_code
_entity_poly.pdbx_strand_id
1 'polypeptide(L)'
;MRRRLALVFVALAVMLAIGFLVPLGRSVQSQARLRALAGAQSDARGVATALAAVAGSTGELPGVAEVEFVLHSFESSGLLVLMADGSLIGSGPDDAVAVAAAATGSVVAEVADGALAVVPVTFGGEDGQLVVTAFVDDDTLREG
;
A
#
# COMPACT_ATOMS: atom_id res chain seq x y z
N MET A 1 -56.79 -8.08 6.79
CA MET A 1 -55.84 -8.70 7.74
C MET A 1 -54.68 -9.43 7.04
N ARG A 2 -54.92 -10.43 6.17
CA ARG A 2 -53.85 -11.21 5.49
C ARG A 2 -52.79 -10.36 4.75
N ARG A 3 -53.21 -9.32 4.02
CA ARG A 3 -52.30 -8.40 3.31
C ARG A 3 -51.39 -7.60 4.25
N ARG A 4 -51.86 -7.25 5.45
CA ARG A 4 -51.06 -6.53 6.46
C ARG A 4 -50.02 -7.46 7.10
N LEU A 5 -50.40 -8.70 7.41
CA LEU A 5 -49.46 -9.71 7.92
C LEU A 5 -48.36 -10.04 6.91
N ALA A 6 -48.69 -10.17 5.63
CA ALA A 6 -47.70 -10.38 4.58
C ALA A 6 -46.68 -9.23 4.49
N LEU A 7 -47.13 -7.98 4.58
CA LEU A 7 -46.24 -6.81 4.58
C LEU A 7 -45.32 -6.78 5.81
N VAL A 8 -45.82 -7.15 6.99
CA VAL A 8 -45.00 -7.24 8.21
C VAL A 8 -43.94 -8.32 8.07
N PHE A 9 -44.30 -9.49 7.54
CA PHE A 9 -43.34 -10.56 7.33
C PHE A 9 -42.23 -10.16 6.33
N VAL A 10 -42.60 -9.50 5.24
CA VAL A 10 -41.64 -8.94 4.27
C VAL A 10 -40.74 -7.90 4.95
N ALA A 11 -41.31 -6.98 5.73
CA ALA A 11 -40.53 -5.97 6.45
C ALA A 11 -39.52 -6.60 7.42
N LEU A 12 -39.93 -7.64 8.17
CA LEU A 12 -39.04 -8.39 9.05
C LEU A 12 -37.93 -9.11 8.30
N ALA A 13 -38.26 -9.76 7.17
CA ALA A 13 -37.28 -10.45 6.34
C ALA A 13 -36.25 -9.46 5.75
N VAL A 14 -36.70 -8.29 5.30
CA VAL A 14 -35.82 -7.23 4.78
C VAL A 14 -34.95 -6.64 5.88
N MET A 15 -35.51 -6.37 7.06
CA MET A 15 -34.71 -5.91 8.21
C MET A 15 -33.63 -6.92 8.59
N LEU A 16 -33.98 -8.21 8.63
CA LEU A 16 -33.03 -9.28 8.91
C LEU A 16 -31.94 -9.33 7.83
N ALA A 17 -32.33 -9.32 6.56
CA ALA A 17 -31.39 -9.36 5.45
C ALA A 17 -30.41 -8.19 5.48
N ILE A 18 -30.89 -6.95 5.66
CA ILE A 18 -30.04 -5.76 5.78
C ILE A 18 -29.15 -5.84 7.03
N GLY A 19 -29.72 -6.31 8.15
CA GLY A 19 -29.00 -6.48 9.41
C GLY A 19 -27.83 -7.45 9.33
N PHE A 20 -27.88 -8.44 8.45
CA PHE A 20 -26.76 -9.35 8.19
C PHE A 20 -25.84 -8.86 7.07
N LEU A 21 -26.40 -8.37 5.97
CA LEU A 21 -25.63 -8.05 4.77
C LEU A 21 -24.72 -6.84 4.97
N VAL A 22 -25.17 -5.80 5.67
CA VAL A 22 -24.37 -4.57 5.87
C VAL A 22 -23.13 -4.82 6.73
N PRO A 23 -23.23 -5.47 7.91
CA PRO A 23 -22.03 -5.79 8.70
C PRO A 23 -21.08 -6.73 7.95
N LEU A 24 -21.62 -7.71 7.23
CA LEU A 24 -20.80 -8.65 6.47
C LEU A 24 -20.01 -7.95 5.36
N GLY A 25 -20.67 -7.08 4.58
CA GLY A 25 -20.01 -6.29 3.54
C GLY A 25 -18.88 -5.43 4.11
N ARG A 26 -19.11 -4.77 5.26
CA ARG A 26 -18.05 -4.01 5.94
C ARG A 26 -16.91 -4.87 6.47
N SER A 27 -17.20 -6.08 6.94
CA SER A 27 -16.18 -7.02 7.40
C SER A 27 -15.28 -7.46 6.25
N VAL A 28 -15.87 -7.86 5.12
CA VAL A 28 -15.12 -8.29 3.92
C VAL A 28 -14.26 -7.15 3.39
N GLN A 29 -14.83 -5.94 3.28
CA GLN A 29 -14.10 -4.76 2.85
C GLN A 29 -12.91 -4.43 3.77
N SER A 30 -13.08 -4.55 5.09
CA SER A 30 -11.99 -4.33 6.06
C SER A 30 -10.88 -5.38 5.90
N GLN A 31 -11.24 -6.64 5.66
CA GLN A 31 -10.27 -7.71 5.43
C GLN A 31 -9.52 -7.54 4.11
N ALA A 32 -10.22 -7.17 3.03
CA ALA A 32 -9.62 -6.81 1.75
C ALA A 32 -8.59 -5.70 1.90
N ARG A 33 -8.99 -4.59 2.55
CA ARG A 33 -8.11 -3.46 2.85
C ARG A 33 -6.87 -3.88 3.62
N LEU A 34 -7.02 -4.66 4.70
CA LEU A 34 -5.87 -5.12 5.50
C LEU A 34 -4.92 -6.01 4.70
N ARG A 35 -5.46 -6.90 3.84
CA ARG A 35 -4.64 -7.76 2.98
C ARG A 35 -3.87 -6.93 1.96
N ALA A 36 -4.54 -5.98 1.30
CA ALA A 36 -3.91 -5.14 0.29
C ALA A 36 -2.80 -4.26 0.90
N LEU A 37 -3.06 -3.63 2.05
CA LEU A 37 -2.05 -2.86 2.79
C LEU A 37 -0.88 -3.72 3.27
N ALA A 38 -1.14 -4.95 3.73
CA ALA A 38 -0.09 -5.88 4.11
C ALA A 38 0.75 -6.30 2.89
N GLY A 39 0.13 -6.50 1.73
CA GLY A 39 0.81 -6.75 0.45
C GLY A 39 1.75 -5.61 0.09
N ALA A 40 1.25 -4.37 0.05
CA ALA A 40 2.08 -3.21 -0.27
C ALA A 40 3.23 -2.98 0.72
N GLN A 41 3.00 -3.16 2.02
CA GLN A 41 4.09 -3.12 2.99
C GLN A 41 5.11 -4.24 2.77
N SER A 42 4.67 -5.44 2.39
CA SER A 42 5.54 -6.56 2.08
C SER A 42 6.40 -6.25 0.84
N ASP A 43 5.81 -5.72 -0.23
CA ASP A 43 6.50 -5.35 -1.46
C ASP A 43 7.54 -4.26 -1.20
N ALA A 44 7.13 -3.17 -0.53
CA ALA A 44 8.05 -2.07 -0.19
C ALA A 44 9.20 -2.55 0.71
N ARG A 45 8.93 -3.40 1.71
CA ARG A 45 9.99 -3.98 2.56
C ARG A 45 10.87 -4.96 1.79
N GLY A 46 10.31 -5.71 0.85
CA GLY A 46 11.06 -6.61 -0.01
C GLY A 46 12.08 -5.87 -0.86
N VAL A 47 11.64 -4.82 -1.57
CA VAL A 47 12.51 -3.94 -2.36
C VAL A 47 13.56 -3.29 -1.46
N ALA A 48 13.15 -2.74 -0.31
CA ALA A 48 14.07 -2.17 0.67
C ALA A 48 15.16 -3.16 1.11
N THR A 49 14.79 -4.41 1.36
CA THR A 49 15.72 -5.48 1.76
C THR A 49 16.67 -5.85 0.61
N ALA A 50 16.16 -5.90 -0.62
CA ALA A 50 16.97 -6.15 -1.80
C ALA A 50 18.00 -5.03 -2.02
N LEU A 51 17.59 -3.76 -1.90
CA LEU A 51 18.49 -2.61 -2.00
C LEU A 51 19.53 -2.60 -0.86
N ALA A 52 19.13 -2.94 0.36
CA ALA A 52 20.05 -3.12 1.48
C ALA A 52 21.10 -4.21 1.19
N ALA A 53 20.70 -5.33 0.58
CA ALA A 53 21.61 -6.40 0.19
C ALA A 53 22.58 -5.96 -0.93
N VAL A 54 22.09 -5.22 -1.93
CA VAL A 54 22.92 -4.62 -2.97
C VAL A 54 23.99 -3.74 -2.36
N ALA A 55 23.62 -2.82 -1.47
CA ALA A 55 24.57 -1.94 -0.80
C ALA A 55 25.57 -2.69 0.08
N GLY A 56 25.09 -3.69 0.84
CA GLY A 56 25.95 -4.53 1.66
C GLY A 56 26.97 -5.34 0.85
N SER A 57 26.64 -5.72 -0.38
CA SER A 57 27.53 -6.49 -1.26
C SER A 57 28.53 -5.63 -2.03
N THR A 58 28.15 -4.40 -2.39
CA THR A 58 28.97 -3.49 -3.19
C THR A 58 29.79 -2.52 -2.33
N GLY A 59 29.34 -2.25 -1.10
CA GLY A 59 29.91 -1.24 -0.22
C GLY A 59 29.53 0.19 -0.58
N GLU A 60 28.62 0.38 -1.55
CA GLU A 60 28.21 1.68 -2.08
C GLU A 60 26.68 1.82 -2.03
N LEU A 61 26.16 3.05 -2.07
CA LEU A 61 24.73 3.25 -2.20
C LEU A 61 24.20 2.72 -3.55
N PRO A 62 23.04 2.04 -3.59
CA PRO A 62 22.44 1.60 -4.84
C PRO A 62 22.16 2.82 -5.73
N GLY A 63 22.65 2.77 -6.97
CA GLY A 63 22.40 3.79 -7.97
C GLY A 63 21.11 3.53 -8.74
N VAL A 64 20.88 4.35 -9.76
CA VAL A 64 19.66 4.28 -10.60
C VAL A 64 19.50 2.92 -11.24
N ALA A 65 20.58 2.35 -11.79
CA ALA A 65 20.54 1.07 -12.49
C ALA A 65 20.20 -0.10 -11.56
N GLU A 66 20.77 -0.13 -10.36
CA GLU A 66 20.47 -1.15 -9.36
C GLU A 66 19.02 -1.04 -8.87
N VAL A 67 18.53 0.18 -8.65
CA VAL A 67 17.15 0.42 -8.23
C VAL A 67 16.16 0.01 -9.31
N GLU A 68 16.37 0.40 -10.57
CA GLU A 68 15.54 -0.02 -11.70
C GLU A 68 15.50 -1.55 -11.83
N PHE A 69 16.65 -2.20 -11.69
CA PHE A 69 16.74 -3.66 -11.75
C PHE A 69 15.95 -4.34 -10.63
N VAL A 70 16.08 -3.86 -9.39
CA VAL A 70 15.33 -4.38 -8.26
C VAL A 70 13.84 -4.15 -8.45
N LEU A 71 13.40 -2.94 -8.81
CA LEU A 71 11.99 -2.64 -9.04
C LEU A 71 11.38 -3.52 -10.13
N HIS A 72 12.10 -3.73 -11.24
CA HIS A 72 11.64 -4.60 -12.32
C HIS A 72 11.47 -6.07 -11.87
N SER A 73 12.32 -6.53 -10.95
CA SER A 73 12.28 -7.90 -10.43
C SER A 73 11.06 -8.20 -9.53
N PHE A 74 10.40 -7.17 -8.99
CA PHE A 74 9.22 -7.33 -8.15
C PHE A 74 7.90 -7.38 -8.94
N GLU A 75 7.92 -7.04 -10.24
CA GLU A 75 6.76 -7.02 -11.15
C GLU A 75 5.51 -6.30 -10.58
N SER A 76 5.69 -5.44 -9.57
CA SER A 76 4.60 -4.79 -8.83
C SER A 76 4.41 -3.35 -9.32
N SER A 77 3.19 -3.07 -9.79
CA SER A 77 2.77 -1.72 -10.16
C SER A 77 2.62 -0.85 -8.93
N GLY A 78 3.04 0.42 -9.00
CA GLY A 78 2.92 1.35 -7.87
C GLY A 78 4.11 1.35 -6.91
N LEU A 79 5.21 0.67 -7.26
CA LEU A 79 6.48 0.82 -6.56
C LEU A 79 7.24 2.05 -7.06
N LEU A 80 7.68 2.88 -6.12
CA LEU A 80 8.49 4.07 -6.39
C LEU A 80 9.57 4.24 -5.32
N VAL A 81 10.78 4.58 -5.74
CA VAL A 81 11.91 4.86 -4.87
C VAL A 81 12.30 6.32 -5.01
N LEU A 82 12.27 7.04 -3.88
CA LEU A 82 12.88 8.37 -3.75
C LEU A 82 14.35 8.18 -3.39
N MET A 83 15.21 8.66 -4.27
CA MET A 83 16.65 8.62 -4.15
C MET A 83 17.18 9.73 -3.24
N ALA A 84 18.40 9.57 -2.73
CA ALA A 84 19.04 10.57 -1.87
C ALA A 84 19.28 11.92 -2.57
N ASP A 85 19.46 11.91 -3.90
CA ASP A 85 19.57 13.11 -4.74
C ASP A 85 18.22 13.75 -5.09
N GLY A 86 17.12 13.19 -4.57
CA GLY A 86 15.75 13.63 -4.84
C GLY A 86 15.15 13.10 -6.14
N SER A 87 15.89 12.28 -6.91
CA SER A 87 15.34 11.63 -8.10
C SER A 87 14.34 10.54 -7.72
N LEU A 88 13.42 10.26 -8.65
CA LEU A 88 12.34 9.30 -8.45
C LEU A 88 12.48 8.20 -9.50
N ILE A 89 12.43 6.95 -9.06
CA ILE A 89 12.52 5.78 -9.93
C ILE A 89 11.28 4.91 -9.70
N GLY A 90 10.61 4.52 -10.78
CA GLY A 90 9.38 3.75 -10.73
C GLY A 90 8.14 4.60 -10.94
N SER A 91 7.04 4.17 -10.35
CA SER A 91 5.70 4.74 -10.59
C SER A 91 4.90 4.80 -9.30
N GLY A 92 4.25 5.93 -9.05
CA GLY A 92 3.40 6.16 -7.89
C GLY A 92 2.55 7.41 -8.09
N PRO A 93 1.65 7.71 -7.16
CA PRO A 93 0.83 8.92 -7.23
C PRO A 93 1.67 10.19 -7.00
N ASP A 94 1.17 11.34 -7.45
CA ASP A 94 1.89 12.61 -7.39
C ASP A 94 2.25 13.04 -5.95
N ASP A 95 1.41 12.68 -4.98
CA ASP A 95 1.62 12.97 -3.56
C ASP A 95 2.62 12.01 -2.87
N ALA A 96 3.03 10.92 -3.54
CA ALA A 96 3.98 9.94 -2.99
C ALA A 96 5.32 10.58 -2.61
N VAL A 97 5.77 11.59 -3.37
CA VAL A 97 7.04 12.29 -3.13
C VAL A 97 7.01 13.03 -1.81
N ALA A 98 5.92 13.77 -1.56
CA ALA A 98 5.75 14.54 -0.33
C ALA A 98 5.66 13.62 0.89
N VAL A 99 4.96 12.49 0.76
CA VAL A 99 4.85 11.49 1.84
C VAL A 99 6.19 10.80 2.07
N ALA A 100 6.89 10.39 1.01
CA ALA A 100 8.20 9.74 1.09
C ALA A 100 9.25 10.65 1.74
N ALA A 101 9.32 11.92 1.34
CA ALA A 101 10.26 12.89 1.89
C ALA A 101 10.03 13.18 3.39
N ALA A 102 8.78 13.05 3.87
CA ALA A 102 8.44 13.25 5.28
C ALA A 102 8.65 11.98 6.15
N ALA A 103 8.98 10.83 5.55
CA ALA A 103 8.99 9.56 6.25
C ALA A 103 10.28 9.35 7.07
N THR A 104 10.15 9.37 8.39
CA THR A 104 11.25 9.03 9.32
C THR A 104 11.32 7.53 9.66
N GLY A 105 10.30 6.76 9.28
CA GLY A 105 10.21 5.33 9.57
C GLY A 105 9.21 4.62 8.67
N SER A 106 9.08 3.30 8.84
CA SER A 106 8.12 2.52 8.05
C SER A 106 6.69 2.83 8.51
N VAL A 107 5.86 3.31 7.59
CA VAL A 107 4.48 3.72 7.86
C VAL A 107 3.57 3.38 6.68
N VAL A 108 2.26 3.41 6.90
CA VAL A 108 1.26 3.49 5.83
C VAL A 108 0.58 4.84 5.95
N ALA A 109 0.52 5.57 4.86
CA ALA A 109 -0.17 6.85 4.76
C ALA A 109 -1.37 6.73 3.81
N GLU A 110 -2.48 7.37 4.18
CA GLU A 110 -3.59 7.57 3.26
C GLU A 110 -3.23 8.70 2.28
N VAL A 111 -3.50 8.49 1.00
CA VAL A 111 -3.26 9.43 -0.10
C VAL A 111 -4.57 9.63 -0.87
N ALA A 112 -4.61 10.61 -1.78
CA ALA A 112 -5.87 11.02 -2.41
C ALA A 112 -6.66 9.86 -3.05
N ASP A 113 -5.95 8.96 -3.73
CA ASP A 113 -6.55 7.87 -4.52
C ASP A 113 -6.28 6.47 -3.94
N GLY A 114 -5.91 6.38 -2.66
CA GLY A 114 -5.65 5.09 -2.01
C GLY A 114 -4.74 5.19 -0.80
N ALA A 115 -3.77 4.28 -0.71
CA ALA A 115 -2.83 4.24 0.39
C ALA A 115 -1.41 3.97 -0.09
N LEU A 116 -0.43 4.52 0.64
CA LEU A 116 0.98 4.39 0.35
C LEU A 116 1.69 3.71 1.52
N ALA A 117 2.24 2.52 1.30
CA ALA A 117 3.19 1.93 2.22
C ALA A 117 4.56 2.55 1.98
N VAL A 118 5.21 3.03 3.03
CA VAL A 118 6.50 3.72 2.97
C VAL A 118 7.52 2.99 3.83
N VAL A 119 8.70 2.77 3.28
CA VAL A 119 9.81 2.05 3.90
C VAL A 119 11.11 2.80 3.59
N PRO A 120 11.59 3.65 4.51
CA PRO A 120 12.92 4.23 4.39
C PRO A 120 14.00 3.18 4.65
N VAL A 121 15.10 3.28 3.90
CA VAL A 121 16.33 2.49 4.04
C VAL A 121 17.48 3.45 4.22
N THR A 122 18.13 3.38 5.38
CA THR A 122 19.30 4.19 5.69
C THR A 122 20.56 3.34 5.53
N PHE A 123 21.47 3.81 4.69
CA PHE A 123 22.80 3.27 4.49
C PHE A 123 23.76 4.04 5.40
N GLY A 124 24.84 3.41 5.88
CA GLY A 124 25.73 4.02 6.87
C GLY A 124 26.37 5.33 6.38
N GLY A 125 26.08 6.44 7.06
CA GLY A 125 26.49 7.80 6.69
C GLY A 125 25.34 8.81 6.88
N GLU A 126 25.62 10.11 6.94
CA GLU A 126 24.59 11.14 7.18
C GLU A 126 23.70 11.42 5.94
N ASP A 127 24.12 11.00 4.74
CA ASP A 127 23.48 11.42 3.48
C ASP A 127 22.92 10.26 2.61
N GLY A 128 22.93 9.02 3.12
CA GLY A 128 22.55 7.84 2.36
C GLY A 128 21.17 7.29 2.72
N GLN A 129 20.07 7.96 2.34
CA GLN A 129 18.72 7.41 2.54
C GLN A 129 17.99 7.21 1.20
N LEU A 130 17.45 6.02 1.00
CA LEU A 130 16.48 5.73 -0.06
C LEU A 130 15.12 5.50 0.58
N VAL A 131 14.04 6.02 0.01
CA VAL A 131 12.69 5.78 0.51
C VAL A 131 11.90 4.98 -0.51
N VAL A 132 11.58 3.75 -0.16
CA VAL A 132 10.76 2.86 -0.99
C VAL A 132 9.30 3.07 -0.64
N THR A 133 8.46 3.20 -1.66
CA THR A 133 7.02 3.31 -1.52
C THR A 133 6.31 2.26 -2.36
N ALA A 134 5.17 1.77 -1.88
CA ALA A 134 4.25 0.92 -2.62
C ALA A 134 2.84 1.50 -2.51
N PHE A 135 2.25 1.87 -3.64
CA PHE A 135 0.92 2.42 -3.74
C PHE A 135 -0.13 1.32 -3.97
N VAL A 136 -1.28 1.48 -3.32
CA VAL A 136 -2.48 0.67 -3.53
C VAL A 136 -3.63 1.61 -3.79
N ASP A 137 -4.29 1.45 -4.93
CA ASP A 137 -5.46 2.25 -5.27
C ASP A 137 -6.70 1.84 -4.47
N ASP A 138 -7.65 2.77 -4.45
CA ASP A 138 -8.88 2.68 -3.69
C ASP A 138 -9.82 1.55 -4.14
N ASP A 139 -9.68 1.07 -5.39
CA ASP A 139 -10.44 -0.06 -5.92
C ASP A 139 -9.88 -1.38 -5.36
N THR A 140 -8.56 -1.53 -5.38
CA THR A 140 -7.83 -2.67 -4.82
C THR A 140 -8.03 -2.77 -3.30
N LEU A 141 -8.09 -1.63 -2.59
CA LEU A 141 -8.42 -1.61 -1.15
C LEU A 141 -9.82 -2.14 -0.83
N ARG A 142 -10.71 -2.24 -1.82
CA ARG A 142 -12.09 -2.70 -1.69
C ARG A 142 -12.35 -4.04 -2.35
N GLU A 143 -11.35 -4.64 -2.97
CA GLU A 143 -11.45 -5.92 -3.66
C GLU A 143 -11.54 -7.08 -2.66
N GLY A 144 -12.77 -7.55 -2.38
CA GLY A 144 -13.07 -8.58 -1.39
C GLY A 144 -14.29 -9.42 -1.71
#